data_AF-A0A9N8YPW4-F1
#
_entry.id   AF-A0A9N8YPW4-F1
#
_cell.length_a   1.000
_cell.length_b   1.000
_cell.length_c   1.000
_cell.angle_alpha   90.00
_cell.angle_beta   90.00
_cell.angle_gamma   90.00
#
_symmetry.space_group_name_H-M   'P 1'
#
loop_
_entity.id
_entity.type
_entity.pdbx_description
1 polymer ?
#
loop_
_entity_poly.entity_id
_entity_poly.type
_entity_poly.pdbx_seq_one_letter_code
_entity_poly.pdbx_strand_id
1 'polypeptide(L)'
;MSREYFPAMDVEVANRLAEMINSEGPKYKFDIPLYDGWAKFYGYKLPTFSASDAVYGLITLLKTKPSASVEFGVEIQWVNDFKGKFEWLNNFHTALDALDSKSGWILLKASIDLRKKLQPLIINGGARDYCLFF
;
A
#
# COMPACT_ATOMS: atom_id res chain seq x y z
N MET A 1 -14.38 -15.60 7.16
CA MET A 1 -13.10 -15.79 6.46
C MET A 1 -12.83 -14.74 5.37
N SER A 2 -13.57 -14.64 4.26
CA SER A 2 -13.18 -13.70 3.17
C SER A 2 -13.21 -12.21 3.52
N ARG A 3 -13.95 -11.82 4.57
CA ARG A 3 -14.01 -10.44 5.10
C ARG A 3 -13.05 -10.19 6.27
N GLU A 4 -12.35 -11.22 6.75
CA GLU A 4 -11.38 -11.07 7.83
C GLU A 4 -10.09 -10.48 7.30
N TYR A 5 -9.38 -9.76 8.17
CA TYR A 5 -8.05 -9.26 7.89
C TYR A 5 -7.09 -10.45 7.74
N PHE A 6 -6.28 -10.50 6.68
CA PHE A 6 -5.48 -11.68 6.34
C PHE A 6 -4.58 -12.19 7.49
N PRO A 7 -3.85 -11.35 8.24
CA PRO A 7 -3.11 -11.78 9.42
C PRO A 7 -3.94 -12.34 10.58
N ALA A 8 -5.27 -12.14 10.57
CA ALA A 8 -6.20 -12.68 11.55
C ALA A 8 -6.94 -13.93 11.04
N MET A 9 -6.68 -14.36 9.81
CA MET A 9 -7.24 -15.61 9.28
C MET A 9 -6.60 -16.82 9.96
N ASP A 10 -7.34 -17.93 9.96
CA ASP A 10 -6.81 -19.22 10.38
C ASP A 10 -5.54 -19.59 9.58
N VAL A 11 -4.53 -20.13 10.28
CA VAL A 11 -3.21 -20.41 9.71
C VAL A 11 -3.29 -21.46 8.62
N GLU A 12 -4.12 -22.49 8.76
CA GLU A 12 -4.27 -23.53 7.75
C GLU A 12 -4.88 -22.95 6.47
N VAL A 13 -5.86 -22.06 6.63
CA VAL A 13 -6.51 -21.38 5.51
C VAL A 13 -5.56 -20.43 4.80
N ALA A 14 -4.77 -19.65 5.56
CA ALA A 14 -3.77 -18.74 5.00
C ALA A 14 -2.68 -19.49 4.22
N ASN A 15 -2.20 -20.62 4.75
CA ASN A 15 -1.18 -21.45 4.10
C ASN A 15 -1.69 -22.10 2.80
N ARG A 16 -2.97 -22.47 2.76
CA ARG A 16 -3.58 -23.12 1.58
C ARG A 16 -4.14 -22.14 0.55
N LEU A 17 -4.08 -20.82 0.80
CA LEU A 17 -4.72 -19.82 -0.05
C LEU A 17 -4.21 -19.87 -1.50
N ALA A 18 -2.91 -19.97 -1.70
CA ALA A 18 -2.32 -20.04 -3.04
C ALA A 18 -2.78 -21.31 -3.78
N GLU A 19 -2.77 -22.46 -3.12
CA GLU A 19 -3.26 -23.73 -3.69
C GLU A 19 -4.73 -23.64 -4.11
N MET A 20 -5.58 -23.07 -3.25
CA MET A 20 -7.01 -22.88 -3.54
C MET A 20 -7.24 -21.96 -4.73
N ILE A 21 -6.48 -20.85 -4.83
CA ILE A 21 -6.56 -19.94 -5.97
C ILE A 21 -6.10 -20.65 -7.25
N ASN A 22 -5.04 -21.44 -7.20
CA ASN A 22 -4.52 -22.16 -8.36
C ASN A 22 -5.51 -23.25 -8.85
N SER A 23 -6.20 -23.92 -7.93
CA SER A 23 -7.18 -24.98 -8.28
C SER A 23 -8.51 -24.44 -8.79
N GLU A 24 -9.01 -23.33 -8.21
CA GLU A 24 -10.32 -22.78 -8.54
C GLU A 24 -10.28 -21.65 -9.58
N GLY A 25 -9.21 -20.84 -9.62
CA GLY A 25 -9.07 -19.68 -10.50
C GLY A 25 -9.32 -19.94 -11.99
N PRO A 26 -8.76 -21.01 -12.59
CA PRO A 26 -8.95 -21.31 -14.01
C PRO A 26 -10.43 -21.52 -14.41
N LYS A 27 -11.28 -21.99 -13.49
CA LYS A 27 -12.73 -22.16 -13.75
C LYS A 27 -13.42 -20.83 -14.03
N TYR A 28 -12.84 -19.72 -13.59
CA TYR A 28 -13.36 -18.36 -13.74
C TYR A 28 -12.54 -17.50 -14.71
N LYS A 29 -11.71 -18.11 -15.57
CA LYS A 29 -10.78 -17.40 -16.49
C LYS A 29 -9.79 -16.50 -15.74
N PHE A 30 -9.46 -16.87 -14.50
CA PHE A 30 -8.44 -16.21 -13.71
C PHE A 30 -7.14 -17.00 -13.87
N ASP A 31 -6.53 -16.85 -15.04
CA ASP A 31 -5.56 -17.80 -15.58
C ASP A 31 -4.12 -17.60 -15.05
N ILE A 32 -3.76 -16.38 -14.63
CA ILE A 32 -2.41 -16.08 -14.10
C ILE A 32 -2.48 -15.24 -12.82
N PRO A 33 -3.06 -15.78 -11.72
CA PRO A 33 -3.23 -15.00 -10.49
C PRO A 33 -2.03 -15.07 -9.55
N LEU A 34 -1.14 -16.03 -9.76
CA LEU A 34 0.02 -16.30 -8.92
C LEU A 34 1.28 -16.06 -9.73
N TYR A 35 2.22 -15.35 -9.12
CA TYR A 35 3.53 -15.06 -9.68
C TYR A 35 4.56 -15.08 -8.55
N ASP A 36 5.77 -15.50 -8.88
CA ASP A 36 6.88 -15.44 -7.94
C ASP A 36 7.21 -14.00 -7.62
N GLY A 37 7.47 -13.73 -6.34
CA GLY A 37 7.68 -12.38 -5.86
C GLY A 37 8.61 -12.35 -4.65
N TRP A 38 9.01 -11.14 -4.29
CA TRP A 38 9.85 -10.90 -3.13
C TRP A 38 9.04 -10.20 -2.05
N ALA A 39 9.30 -10.57 -0.80
CA ALA A 39 8.75 -9.89 0.36
C ALA A 39 9.86 -9.61 1.37
N LYS A 40 9.76 -8.46 2.04
CA LYS A 40 10.65 -8.10 3.13
C LYS A 40 9.96 -8.34 4.46
N PHE A 41 10.61 -9.13 5.31
CA PHE A 41 10.24 -9.34 6.69
C PHE A 41 11.01 -8.35 7.57
N TYR A 42 10.30 -7.48 8.30
CA TYR A 42 10.91 -6.46 9.15
C TYR A 42 11.17 -6.94 10.59
N GLY A 43 10.66 -8.12 10.97
CA GLY A 43 10.84 -8.69 12.30
C GLY A 43 9.52 -9.04 12.99
N TYR A 44 9.60 -9.54 14.22
CA TYR A 44 8.43 -9.94 15.00
C TYR A 44 7.49 -8.77 15.27
N LYS A 45 6.18 -9.01 15.08
CA LYS A 45 5.09 -8.01 15.24
C LYS A 45 5.13 -6.84 14.26
N LEU A 46 6.15 -6.78 13.40
CA LEU A 46 6.25 -5.80 12.33
C LEU A 46 5.61 -6.36 11.05
N PRO A 47 5.12 -5.49 10.16
CA PRO A 47 4.51 -5.95 8.92
C PRO A 47 5.51 -6.64 8.01
N THR A 48 5.01 -7.59 7.22
CA THR A 48 5.68 -8.10 6.03
C THR A 48 5.09 -7.36 4.83
N PHE A 49 5.93 -6.84 3.96
CA PHE A 49 5.49 -6.20 2.72
C PHE A 49 6.02 -6.97 1.53
N SER A 50 5.15 -7.29 0.58
CA SER A 50 5.60 -7.70 -0.74
C SER A 50 6.23 -6.50 -1.46
N ALA A 51 7.07 -6.77 -2.46
CA ALA A 51 7.66 -5.73 -3.30
C ALA A 51 6.58 -4.89 -3.99
N SER A 52 5.46 -5.51 -4.40
CA SER A 52 4.32 -4.80 -4.98
C SER A 52 3.60 -3.91 -3.96
N ASP A 53 3.40 -4.36 -2.72
CA ASP A 53 2.84 -3.52 -1.66
C ASP A 53 3.71 -2.28 -1.42
N ALA A 54 5.04 -2.46 -1.34
CA ALA A 54 5.97 -1.36 -1.17
C ALA A 54 5.86 -0.35 -2.33
N VAL A 55 5.82 -0.83 -3.57
CA VAL A 55 5.66 0.05 -4.75
C VAL A 55 4.32 0.79 -4.71
N TYR A 56 3.22 0.14 -4.37
CA TYR A 56 1.92 0.82 -4.25
C TYR A 56 1.90 1.85 -3.12
N GLY A 57 2.59 1.59 -2.01
CA GLY A 57 2.82 2.57 -0.94
C GLY A 57 3.60 3.79 -1.43
N LEU A 58 4.74 3.56 -2.09
CA LEU A 58 5.59 4.63 -2.65
C LEU A 58 4.84 5.47 -3.69
N ILE A 59 4.09 4.83 -4.60
CA ILE A 59 3.23 5.54 -5.57
C ILE A 59 2.24 6.43 -4.82
N THR A 60 1.67 5.95 -3.72
CA THR A 60 0.73 6.72 -2.91
C THR A 60 1.40 7.93 -2.29
N LEU A 61 2.60 7.81 -1.75
CA LEU A 61 3.37 8.96 -1.25
C LEU A 61 3.68 9.95 -2.36
N LEU A 62 4.11 9.47 -3.53
CA LEU A 62 4.52 10.33 -4.65
C LEU A 62 3.35 11.08 -5.32
N LYS A 63 2.17 10.46 -5.40
CA LYS A 63 1.06 10.93 -6.24
C LYS A 63 -0.14 11.45 -5.47
N THR A 64 -0.15 11.39 -4.15
CA THR A 64 -1.33 11.81 -3.35
C THR A 64 -1.07 13.15 -2.69
N LYS A 65 -2.09 14.02 -2.68
CA LYS A 65 -2.04 15.27 -1.92
C LYS A 65 -1.97 14.96 -0.41
N PRO A 66 -1.11 15.65 0.37
CA PRO A 66 -1.05 15.47 1.82
C PRO A 66 -2.41 15.65 2.53
N SER A 67 -3.30 16.50 2.00
CA SER A 67 -4.64 16.69 2.54
C SER A 67 -5.49 15.42 2.55
N ALA A 68 -5.28 14.49 1.61
CA ALA A 68 -6.03 13.24 1.55
C ALA A 68 -5.75 12.37 2.78
N SER A 69 -4.52 12.36 3.30
CA SER A 69 -4.20 11.56 4.49
C SER A 69 -4.99 12.05 5.70
N VAL A 70 -5.18 13.36 5.83
CA VAL A 70 -6.02 13.98 6.86
C VAL A 70 -7.50 13.62 6.67
N GLU A 71 -8.02 13.77 5.45
CA GLU A 71 -9.44 13.53 5.14
C GLU A 71 -9.86 12.07 5.37
N PHE A 72 -9.00 11.11 5.00
CA PHE A 72 -9.27 9.68 5.20
C PHE A 72 -8.82 9.16 6.57
N GLY A 73 -8.36 10.03 7.47
CA GLY A 73 -7.97 9.68 8.84
C GLY A 73 -6.75 8.75 8.91
N VAL A 74 -5.81 8.87 7.96
CA VAL A 74 -4.56 8.13 7.93
C VAL A 74 -3.40 9.08 8.21
N GLU A 75 -2.77 8.92 9.37
CA GLU A 75 -1.65 9.77 9.76
C GLU A 75 -0.39 9.42 8.94
N ILE A 76 0.08 10.39 8.15
CA ILE A 76 1.35 10.33 7.42
C ILE A 76 2.15 11.56 7.81
N GLN A 77 3.38 11.35 8.28
CA GLN A 77 4.33 12.42 8.56
C GLN A 77 5.01 12.85 7.26
N TRP A 78 4.39 13.82 6.58
CA TRP A 78 4.93 14.39 5.35
C TRP A 78 6.12 15.30 5.65
N VAL A 79 7.18 15.17 4.84
CA VAL A 79 8.28 16.15 4.83
C VAL A 79 7.71 17.52 4.45
N ASN A 80 8.15 18.57 5.14
CA ASN A 80 7.70 19.95 4.88
C ASN A 80 8.86 20.97 4.83
N ASP A 81 10.05 20.51 4.45
CA ASP A 81 11.27 21.32 4.43
C ASP A 81 11.17 22.49 3.43
N PHE A 82 10.31 22.35 2.41
CA PHE A 82 10.10 23.36 1.38
C PHE A 82 8.90 24.29 1.65
N LYS A 83 8.49 24.44 2.92
CA LYS A 83 7.40 25.34 3.37
C LYS A 83 6.10 25.17 2.58
N GLY A 84 5.77 23.95 2.19
CA GLY A 84 4.60 23.60 1.37
C GLY A 84 4.60 24.15 -0.06
N LYS A 85 5.63 24.90 -0.51
CA LYS A 85 5.65 25.51 -1.85
C LYS A 85 5.86 24.51 -2.97
N PHE A 86 6.51 23.39 -2.68
CA PHE A 86 6.80 22.34 -3.65
C PHE A 86 6.27 21.00 -3.12
N GLU A 87 4.95 20.82 -3.17
CA GLU A 87 4.28 19.60 -2.67
C GLU A 87 4.87 18.33 -3.29
N TRP A 88 5.14 18.32 -4.60
CA TRP A 88 5.76 17.18 -5.26
C TRP A 88 7.15 16.84 -4.69
N LEU A 89 7.94 17.85 -4.30
CA LEU A 89 9.30 17.67 -3.79
C LEU A 89 9.26 17.18 -2.34
N ASN A 90 8.38 17.76 -1.52
CA ASN A 90 8.06 17.24 -0.19
C ASN A 90 7.63 15.76 -0.26
N ASN A 91 6.75 15.41 -1.20
CA ASN A 91 6.31 14.03 -1.41
C ASN A 91 7.45 13.11 -1.87
N PHE A 92 8.34 13.60 -2.74
CA PHE A 92 9.52 12.85 -3.17
C PHE A 92 10.44 12.53 -2.00
N HIS A 93 10.75 13.52 -1.14
CA HIS A 93 11.55 13.28 0.06
C HIS A 93 10.86 12.36 1.06
N THR A 94 9.54 12.50 1.24
CA THR A 94 8.75 11.58 2.09
C THR A 94 8.83 10.13 1.57
N ALA A 95 8.76 9.94 0.24
CA ALA A 95 8.91 8.62 -0.37
C ALA A 95 10.34 8.08 -0.25
N LEU A 96 11.36 8.94 -0.28
CA LEU A 96 12.75 8.55 -0.05
C LEU A 96 12.95 8.08 1.41
N ASP A 97 12.39 8.80 2.38
CA ASP A 97 12.45 8.40 3.80
C ASP A 97 11.73 7.06 4.05
N ALA A 98 10.67 6.77 3.29
CA ALA A 98 9.97 5.48 3.35
C ALA A 98 10.83 4.29 2.90
N LEU A 99 11.90 4.53 2.13
CA LEU A 99 12.87 3.51 1.73
C LEU A 99 13.91 3.18 2.82
N ASP A 100 13.95 3.96 3.91
CA ASP A 100 14.85 3.66 5.03
C ASP A 100 14.60 2.25 5.58
N SER A 101 15.69 1.52 5.77
CA SER A 101 15.63 0.11 6.13
C SER A 101 15.21 -0.16 7.58
N LYS A 102 15.36 0.82 8.48
CA LYS A 102 15.13 0.69 9.92
C LYS A 102 13.75 1.18 10.33
N SER A 103 13.34 2.35 9.86
CA SER A 103 12.09 3.01 10.26
C SER A 103 11.15 3.33 9.10
N GLY A 104 11.61 3.29 7.85
CA GLY A 104 10.81 3.61 6.66
C GLY A 104 9.54 2.76 6.51
N TRP A 105 9.50 1.58 7.13
CA TRP A 105 8.31 0.71 7.17
C TRP A 105 7.07 1.38 7.77
N ILE A 106 7.24 2.37 8.67
CA ILE A 106 6.12 3.11 9.28
C ILE A 106 5.41 3.95 8.22
N LEU A 107 6.18 4.69 7.42
CA LEU A 107 5.68 5.49 6.31
C LEU A 107 5.08 4.60 5.22
N LEU A 108 5.75 3.49 4.87
CA LEU A 108 5.21 2.51 3.92
C LEU A 108 3.88 1.96 4.41
N LYS A 109 3.78 1.53 5.67
CA LYS A 109 2.53 1.02 6.24
C LYS A 109 1.40 2.04 6.12
N ALA A 110 1.64 3.27 6.56
CA ALA A 110 0.63 4.33 6.53
C ALA A 110 0.21 4.66 5.09
N SER A 111 1.15 4.71 4.15
CA SER A 111 0.84 4.93 2.73
C SER A 111 0.04 3.80 2.09
N ILE A 112 0.29 2.54 2.46
CA ILE A 112 -0.50 1.38 2.03
C ILE A 112 -1.90 1.44 2.63
N ASP A 113 -2.04 1.85 3.88
CA ASP A 113 -3.34 1.99 4.53
C ASP A 113 -4.16 3.13 3.87
N LEU A 114 -3.53 4.25 3.51
CA LEU A 114 -4.15 5.30 2.69
C LEU A 114 -4.52 4.79 1.30
N ARG A 115 -3.65 4.02 0.66
CA ARG A 115 -3.92 3.41 -0.65
C ARG A 115 -5.17 2.55 -0.62
N LYS A 116 -5.35 1.73 0.41
CA LYS A 116 -6.56 0.91 0.59
C LYS A 116 -7.84 1.76 0.69
N LYS A 117 -7.78 2.95 1.31
CA LYS A 117 -8.91 3.90 1.38
C LYS A 117 -9.19 4.57 0.03
N LEU A 118 -8.15 4.90 -0.72
CA LEU A 118 -8.27 5.55 -2.03
C LEU A 118 -8.62 4.59 -3.16
N GLN A 119 -8.26 3.31 -3.05
CA GLN A 119 -8.41 2.32 -4.14
C GLN A 119 -9.83 2.24 -4.72
N PRO A 120 -10.92 2.23 -3.92
CA PRO A 120 -12.28 2.27 -4.45
C PRO A 120 -12.58 3.53 -5.26
N LEU A 121 -12.06 4.68 -4.84
CA LEU A 121 -12.22 5.94 -5.56
C LEU A 121 -11.42 5.95 -6.87
N ILE A 122 -10.25 5.32 -6.89
CA ILE A 122 -9.42 5.17 -8.10
C ILE A 122 -10.19 4.34 -9.14
N ILE A 123 -10.78 3.22 -8.72
CA ILE A 123 -11.56 2.34 -9.61
C ILE A 123 -12.80 3.06 -10.15
N ASN A 124 -13.46 3.87 -9.32
CA ASN A 124 -14.69 4.59 -9.70
C ASN A 124 -14.42 5.96 -10.36
N GLY A 125 -13.16 6.34 -10.59
CA GLY A 125 -12.76 7.61 -11.20
C GLY A 125 -12.86 8.85 -10.30
N GLY A 126 -13.25 8.69 -9.03
CA GLY A 126 -13.39 9.77 -8.05
C GLY A 126 -12.11 10.17 -7.33
N ALA A 127 -10.99 9.48 -7.56
CA ALA A 127 -9.73 9.77 -6.86
C ALA A 127 -9.02 11.06 -7.32
N ARG A 128 -9.51 11.72 -8.37
CA ARG A 128 -8.83 12.87 -8.99
C ARG A 128 -8.52 13.97 -7.98
N ASP A 129 -9.46 14.32 -7.13
CA ASP A 129 -9.30 15.45 -6.23
C ASP A 129 -8.20 15.22 -5.18
N TYR A 130 -7.80 13.96 -4.97
CA TYR A 130 -6.79 13.52 -4.01
C TYR A 130 -5.42 13.26 -4.62
N CYS A 131 -5.30 13.31 -5.95
CA CYS A 131 -4.04 13.06 -6.65
C CYS A 131 -3.36 14.37 -7.08
N LEU A 132 -2.03 14.38 -7.00
CA LEU A 132 -1.18 15.35 -7.68
C LEU A 132 -1.14 14.99 -9.16
N PHE A 133 -1.98 15.62 -9.97
CA PHE A 133 -1.86 15.54 -11.43
C PHE A 133 -0.69 16.40 -11.90
N PHE A 134 0.08 15.85 -12.84
CA PHE A 134 0.97 16.61 -13.70
C PHE A 134 0.18 17.06 -14.93
#